data_AF-R5CET8-F1
#
_entry.id   AF-R5CET8-F1
#
_cell.length_a   1.000
_cell.length_b   1.000
_cell.length_c   1.000
_cell.angle_alpha   90.00
_cell.angle_beta   90.00
_cell.angle_gamma   90.00
#
_symmetry.space_group_name_H-M   'P 1'
#
loop_
_entity.id
_entity.type
_entity.pdbx_description
1 polymer ?
#
loop_
_entity_poly.entity_id
_entity_poly.type
_entity_poly.pdbx_seq_one_letter_code
_entity_poly.pdbx_strand_id
1 'polypeptide(L)' 'MKSSLHRMQKLTYMASSIAPIEQEPWHSRGVRKIIAKNFYIYYRPDDASGKVYILNVIYAKRDQLRALKNMNLHD' A
#
# COMPACT_ATOMS: atom_id res chain seq x y z
N MET A 1 15.92 -0.51 -15.69
CA MET A 1 15.62 -1.46 -14.59
C MET A 1 15.97 -0.96 -13.19
N LYS A 2 16.83 0.08 -13.03
CA LYS A 2 17.30 0.58 -11.72
C LYS A 2 16.34 1.50 -10.92
N SER A 3 15.23 1.98 -11.51
CA SER A 3 14.34 2.97 -10.88
C SER A 3 13.26 2.40 -9.95
N SER A 4 12.90 1.11 -10.09
CA SER A 4 11.87 0.47 -9.25
C SER A 4 12.35 0.16 -7.82
N LEU A 5 13.61 -0.24 -7.68
CA LEU A 5 14.19 -0.68 -6.40
C LEU A 5 14.31 0.48 -5.39
N HIS A 6 14.66 1.68 -5.86
CA HIS A 6 14.80 2.87 -5.01
C HIS A 6 13.51 3.26 -4.27
N ARG A 7 12.32 3.00 -4.83
CA ARG A 7 11.04 3.28 -4.14
C ARG A 7 10.64 2.19 -3.16
N MET A 8 11.00 0.93 -3.41
CA MET A 8 10.74 -0.17 -2.47
C MET A 8 11.58 0.00 -1.19
N GLN A 9 12.84 0.42 -1.32
CA GLN A 9 13.68 0.76 -0.17
C GLN A 9 13.11 1.91 0.67
N LYS A 10 12.35 2.82 0.04
CA LYS A 10 11.65 3.90 0.74
C LYS A 10 10.54 3.40 1.68
N LEU A 11 9.94 2.24 1.41
CA LEU A 11 9.03 1.59 2.37
C LEU A 11 9.78 1.17 3.66
N THR A 12 11.05 0.76 3.56
CA THR A 12 11.80 0.24 4.71
C THR A 12 12.06 1.31 5.79
N TYR A 13 12.19 2.59 5.44
CA TYR A 13 12.48 3.66 6.41
C TYR A 13 11.40 4.76 6.51
N MET A 14 10.45 4.81 5.58
CA MET A 14 9.40 5.85 5.53
C MET A 14 7.97 5.30 5.45
N ALA A 15 7.75 3.98 5.61
CA ALA A 15 6.41 3.42 5.66
C ALA A 15 5.52 4.11 6.71
N SER A 16 6.07 4.42 7.89
CA SER A 16 5.35 5.07 8.97
C SER A 16 5.21 6.60 8.82
N SER A 17 5.86 7.23 7.84
CA SER A 17 5.76 8.68 7.61
C SER A 17 4.61 9.10 6.67
N ILE A 18 3.94 8.15 6.03
CA ILE A 18 2.84 8.44 5.07
C ILE A 18 1.49 8.33 5.77
N ALA A 19 0.71 9.40 5.86
CA ALA A 19 -0.60 9.34 6.53
C ALA A 19 -1.50 8.21 5.98
N PRO A 20 -2.35 7.60 6.82
CA PRO A 20 -3.39 6.68 6.35
C PRO A 20 -4.29 7.35 5.31
N ILE A 21 -4.86 6.53 4.43
CA ILE A 21 -5.87 6.97 3.46
C ILE A 21 -7.04 7.58 4.22
N GLU A 22 -7.53 8.76 3.82
CA GLU A 22 -8.58 9.48 4.55
C GLU A 22 -9.95 8.78 4.51
N GLN A 23 -10.22 8.00 3.45
CA GLN A 23 -11.50 7.33 3.29
C GLN A 23 -11.64 6.13 4.24
N GLU A 24 -12.77 6.05 4.95
CA GLU A 24 -13.13 4.87 5.72
C GLU A 24 -13.53 3.69 4.80
N PRO A 25 -13.30 2.42 5.21
CA PRO A 25 -12.76 1.97 6.51
C PRO A 25 -11.22 1.96 6.57
N TRP A 26 -10.53 2.51 5.57
CA TRP A 26 -9.08 2.37 5.43
C TRP A 26 -8.30 3.26 6.41
N HIS A 27 -8.85 4.44 6.71
CA HIS A 27 -8.27 5.39 7.65
C HIS A 27 -8.12 4.78 9.04
N SER A 28 -9.24 4.37 9.64
CA SER A 28 -9.29 3.74 10.97
C SER A 28 -8.45 2.46 11.07
N ARG A 29 -8.23 1.76 9.95
CA ARG A 29 -7.39 0.55 9.87
C ARG A 29 -5.90 0.83 9.64
N GLY A 30 -5.50 2.10 9.54
CA GLY A 30 -4.12 2.52 9.33
C GLY A 30 -3.56 2.14 7.95
N VAL A 31 -4.41 1.92 6.95
CA VAL A 31 -3.98 1.53 5.61
C VAL A 31 -3.41 2.73 4.87
N ARG A 32 -2.24 2.54 4.28
CA ARG A 32 -1.48 3.56 3.56
C ARG A 32 -1.32 3.16 2.10
N LYS A 33 -1.07 4.14 1.25
CA LYS A 33 -0.92 3.96 -0.20
C LYS A 33 0.31 4.68 -0.71
N ILE A 34 1.09 4.00 -1.55
CA ILE A 34 2.12 4.63 -2.38
C ILE A 34 1.91 4.30 -3.85
N ILE A 35 2.57 5.09 -4.71
CA ILE A 35 2.66 4.84 -6.14
C ILE A 35 4.10 4.42 -6.48
N ALA A 36 4.25 3.24 -7.06
CA ALA A 36 5.52 2.76 -7.60
C ALA A 36 5.34 2.47 -9.10
N LYS A 37 5.96 3.29 -9.95
CA LYS A 37 5.73 3.29 -11.40
C LYS A 37 4.24 3.41 -11.73
N ASN A 38 3.65 2.37 -12.31
CA ASN A 38 2.25 2.30 -12.71
C ASN A 38 1.43 1.42 -11.75
N PHE A 39 1.85 1.27 -10.48
CA PHE A 39 1.14 0.46 -9.50
C PHE A 39 0.84 1.26 -8.24
N TYR A 40 -0.37 1.08 -7.73
CA TYR A 40 -0.75 1.43 -6.38
C TYR A 40 -0.42 0.28 -5.45
N ILE A 41 0.35 0.57 -4.42
CA ILE A 41 0.69 -0.40 -3.38
C ILE A 41 -0.02 0.05 -2.11
N TYR A 42 -0.93 -0.79 -1.63
CA TYR A 42 -1.61 -0.63 -0.36
C TYR A 42 -0.90 -1.48 0.68
N TYR A 43 -0.61 -0.89 1.83
CA TYR A 43 0.15 -1.56 2.88
C TYR A 43 -0.24 -1.05 4.26
N ARG A 44 0.19 -1.77 5.30
CA ARG A 44 0.08 -1.35 6.69
C ARG A 44 1.39 -1.65 7.43
N PRO A 45 2.02 -0.65 8.08
CA PRO A 45 3.12 -0.91 9.00
C PRO A 45 2.59 -1.53 10.29
N ASP A 46 3.37 -2.42 10.88
CA ASP A 46 3.17 -2.96 12.22
C ASP A 46 4.38 -2.55 13.05
N ASP A 47 4.21 -1.47 13.81
CA ASP A 47 5.28 -0.86 14.59
C ASP A 47 5.74 -1.79 15.73
N ALA A 48 4.90 -2.73 16.20
CA ALA A 48 5.27 -3.67 17.25
C ALA A 48 6.26 -4.74 16.76
N SER A 49 6.10 -5.20 15.51
CA SER A 49 7.00 -6.20 14.92
C SER A 49 8.05 -5.59 13.98
N GLY A 50 7.97 -4.29 13.68
CA GLY A 50 8.81 -3.61 12.69
C GLY A 50 8.56 -4.07 11.25
N LYS A 51 7.44 -4.74 10.99
CA LYS A 51 7.10 -5.31 9.68
C LYS A 51 6.22 -4.37 8.87
N VAL A 52 6.22 -4.56 7.56
CA VAL A 52 5.29 -3.91 6.64
C VAL A 52 4.53 -4.98 5.88
N TYR A 53 3.21 -4.98 6.05
CA TYR A 53 2.32 -5.92 5.36
C TYR A 53 1.81 -5.27 4.09
N ILE A 54 2.11 -5.89 2.94
CA ILE A 54 1.54 -5.49 1.65
C ILE A 54 0.16 -6.12 1.53
N LEU A 55 -0.86 -5.27 1.41
CA LEU A 55 -2.25 -5.70 1.33
C LEU A 55 -2.68 -5.91 -0.12
N ASN A 56 -2.36 -4.97 -1.01
CA ASN A 56 -2.70 -5.09 -2.43
C ASN A 56 -1.72 -4.35 -3.33
N VAL A 57 -1.56 -4.83 -4.56
CA VAL A 57 -0.80 -4.16 -5.62
C VAL A 57 -1.67 -4.08 -6.87
N ILE A 58 -2.19 -2.88 -7.15
CA ILE A 58 -3.14 -2.64 -8.23
C ILE A 58 -2.44 -1.88 -9.35
N TYR A 59 -2.50 -2.38 -10.58
CA TYR A 59 -2.00 -1.66 -11.75
C TYR A 59 -2.86 -0.41 -12.00
N ALA A 60 -2.23 0.76 -11.96
CA ALA A 60 -2.89 2.07 -11.99
C ALA A 60 -3.64 2.36 -13.29
N LYS A 61 -3.28 1.69 -14.40
CA LYS A 61 -3.99 1.83 -15.68
C LYS A 61 -5.11 0.79 -15.88
N ARG A 62 -5.33 -0.10 -14.89
CA ARG A 62 -6.53 -0.95 -14.85
C ARG A 62 -7.65 -0.20 -14.14
N ASP A 63 -8.89 -0.56 -14.46
CA ASP A 63 -10.06 -0.11 -13.71
C ASP A 63 -9.91 -0.53 -12.23
N GLN A 64 -9.61 0.47 -11.39
CA GLN A 64 -9.27 0.30 -9.98
C GLN A 64 -10.45 -0.24 -9.18
N LEU A 65 -11.68 0.19 -9.51
CA LEU A 65 -12.91 -0.20 -8.82
C LEU A 65 -13.18 -1.69 -9.02
N ARG A 66 -12.90 -2.22 -10.20
CA ARG A 66 -13.06 -3.65 -10.49
C ARG A 66 -12.04 -4.52 -9.75
N ALA A 67 -10.82 -4.03 -9.55
CA ALA A 67 -9.79 -4.77 -8.82
C ALA A 67 -10.04 -4.78 -7.30
N LEU A 68 -10.49 -3.64 -6.73
CA LEU A 68 -10.80 -3.53 -5.31
C LEU A 68 -12.01 -4.39 -4.89
N LYS A 69 -13.00 -4.58 -5.77
CA LYS A 69 -14.16 -5.45 -5.51
C LYS A 69 -13.81 -6.92 -5.27
N ASN A 70 -12.66 -7.38 -5.77
CA ASN A 70 -12.23 -8.78 -5.65
C ASN A 70 -11.22 -8.99 -4.51
N MET A 71 -10.97 -7.97 -3.70
CA MET A 71 -10.04 -8.07 -2.59
C MET A 71 -10.73 -8.74 -1.40
N ASN A 72 -10.41 -10.01 -1.14
CA ASN A 72 -10.81 -10.67 0.10
C ASN A 72 -9.91 -10.16 1.24
N LEU A 73 -10.54 -9.66 2.30
CA LEU A 73 -9.86 -9.04 3.46
C LEU A 73 -9.84 -9.96 4.68
N HIS A 74 -10.33 -11.18 4.54
CA HIS A 74 -10.33 -12.21 5.58
C HIS A 74 -9.32 -13.29 5.24
N ASP A 75 -8.12 -13.15 5.80
CA ASP A 75 -7.19 -14.22 6.17
C ASP A 75 -6.39 -13.74 7.39
#